data_AF-A0A7Y5VUF7-F1
#
_entry.id   AF-A0A7Y5VUF7-F1
#
_cell.length_a   1.000
_cell.length_b   1.000
_cell.length_c   1.000
_cell.angle_alpha   90.00
_cell.angle_beta   90.00
_cell.angle_gamma   90.00
#
_symmetry.space_group_name_H-M   'P 1'
#
loop_
_entity.id
_entity.type
_entity.pdbx_description
1 polymer ?
#
loop_
_entity_poly.entity_id
_entity_poly.type
_entity_poly.pdbx_seq_one_letter_code
_entity_poly.pdbx_strand_id
1 'polypeptide(L)'
;MPYITDDDIKARLGPAAYVQLTDDEGTGVENLERLAEARLGAIGEADSYLAGRYAVPVDLTAHPELAAVLRSFVLDLAAYRLHQRRPPVPPDVVRRHDEAV
;
A
#
# COMPACT_ATOMS: atom_id res chain seq x y z
N MET A 1 -6.17 -8.29 -11.72
CA MET A 1 -5.47 -6.99 -11.65
C MET A 1 -5.03 -6.77 -10.21
N PRO A 2 -3.86 -6.14 -9.94
CA PRO A 2 -3.49 -5.79 -8.57
C PRO A 2 -4.52 -4.81 -7.98
N TYR A 3 -4.72 -4.85 -6.66
CA TYR A 3 -5.70 -3.99 -5.98
C TYR A 3 -5.35 -2.50 -6.04
N ILE A 4 -4.07 -2.18 -6.18
CA ILE A 4 -3.52 -0.81 -6.21
C ILE A 4 -2.36 -0.71 -7.22
N THR A 5 -2.05 0.51 -7.65
CA THR A 5 -0.91 0.87 -8.52
C THR A 5 0.06 1.83 -7.81
N ASP A 6 1.20 2.09 -8.43
CA ASP A 6 2.19 3.06 -7.89
C ASP A 6 1.64 4.49 -7.89
N ASP A 7 0.87 4.85 -8.91
CA ASP A 7 0.20 6.15 -8.99
C ASP A 7 -0.84 6.33 -7.88
N ASP A 8 -1.51 5.27 -7.46
CA ASP A 8 -2.45 5.32 -6.33
C ASP A 8 -1.73 5.65 -5.02
N ILE A 9 -0.56 5.04 -4.80
CA ILE A 9 0.28 5.32 -3.63
C ILE A 9 0.78 6.77 -3.68
N LYS A 10 1.25 7.22 -4.85
CA LYS A 10 1.71 8.60 -5.06
C LYS A 10 0.60 9.61 -4.80
N ALA A 11 -0.62 9.35 -5.27
CA ALA A 11 -1.78 10.18 -5.02
C ALA A 11 -2.17 10.20 -3.53
N ARG A 12 -2.05 9.05 -2.85
CA ARG A 12 -2.40 8.88 -1.42
C ARG A 12 -1.44 9.61 -0.47
N LEU A 13 -0.15 9.63 -0.80
CA LEU A 13 0.91 10.24 0.03
C LEU A 13 1.21 11.69 -0.36
N GLY A 14 1.00 12.04 -1.64
CA GLY A 14 1.50 13.27 -2.24
C GLY A 14 2.95 13.13 -2.72
N PRO A 15 3.36 13.93 -3.72
CA PRO A 15 4.63 13.74 -4.43
C PRO A 15 5.87 13.91 -3.54
N ALA A 16 5.84 14.83 -2.57
CA ALA A 16 6.96 15.06 -1.67
C ALA A 16 7.19 13.88 -0.72
N ALA A 17 6.14 13.41 -0.04
CA ALA A 17 6.23 12.26 0.85
C ALA A 17 6.56 10.97 0.08
N TYR A 18 6.05 10.82 -1.14
CA TYR A 18 6.34 9.67 -2.00
C TYR A 18 7.84 9.53 -2.31
N VAL A 19 8.51 10.61 -2.68
CA VAL A 19 9.98 10.61 -2.85
C VAL A 19 10.66 10.41 -1.50
N GLN A 20 10.28 11.20 -0.50
CA GLN A 20 10.90 11.16 0.83
C GLN A 20 10.85 9.76 1.47
N LEU A 21 9.79 8.98 1.28
CA LEU A 21 9.65 7.67 1.92
C LEU A 21 10.31 6.53 1.13
N THR A 22 10.72 6.78 -0.11
CA THR A 22 11.36 5.78 -0.97
C THR A 22 12.86 6.04 -1.15
N ASP A 23 13.31 7.29 -1.09
CA ASP A 23 14.68 7.71 -1.40
C ASP A 23 15.61 7.82 -0.17
N ASP A 24 16.06 6.68 0.38
CA ASP A 24 16.94 6.63 1.56
C ASP A 24 18.34 7.17 1.28
N GLU A 25 18.74 7.22 0.02
CA GLU A 25 20.00 7.77 -0.43
C GLU A 25 19.97 9.31 -0.55
N GLY A 26 18.80 9.94 -0.48
CA GLY A 26 18.66 11.40 -0.57
C GLY A 26 19.00 11.96 -1.96
N THR A 27 18.75 11.18 -3.01
CA THR A 27 18.98 11.55 -4.41
C THR A 27 17.97 12.56 -4.96
N GLY A 28 16.83 12.73 -4.30
CA GLY A 28 15.70 13.52 -4.75
C GLY A 28 14.81 12.80 -5.78
N VAL A 29 15.02 11.50 -6.00
CA VAL A 29 14.28 10.67 -6.95
C VAL A 29 13.69 9.46 -6.23
N GLU A 30 12.45 9.08 -6.55
CA GLU A 30 11.84 7.91 -5.93
C GLU A 30 12.59 6.61 -6.24
N ASN A 31 12.67 5.73 -5.25
CA ASN A 31 13.21 4.39 -5.44
C ASN A 31 12.07 3.41 -5.76
N LEU A 32 12.00 3.00 -7.04
CA LEU A 32 10.94 2.12 -7.53
C LEU A 32 10.99 0.70 -6.94
N GLU A 33 12.17 0.21 -6.56
CA GLU A 33 12.29 -1.13 -5.96
C GLU A 33 11.66 -1.17 -4.57
N ARG A 34 11.94 -0.15 -3.74
CA ARG A 34 11.33 -0.01 -2.39
C ARG A 34 9.83 0.22 -2.46
N LEU A 35 9.39 0.98 -3.44
CA LEU A 35 7.97 1.15 -3.71
C LEU A 35 7.32 -0.17 -4.09
N ALA A 36 7.94 -0.93 -5.00
CA ALA A 36 7.43 -2.23 -5.42
C ALA A 36 7.38 -3.21 -4.24
N GLU A 37 8.41 -3.23 -3.39
CA GLU A 37 8.45 -4.04 -2.17
C GLU A 37 7.28 -3.70 -1.23
N ALA A 38 7.07 -2.40 -0.93
CA ALA A 38 5.98 -1.97 -0.06
C ALA A 38 4.60 -2.31 -0.65
N ARG A 39 4.40 -2.08 -1.95
CA ARG A 39 3.15 -2.41 -2.66
C ARG A 39 2.87 -3.91 -2.67
N LEU A 40 3.86 -4.73 -3.05
CA LEU A 40 3.70 -6.18 -3.10
C LEU A 40 3.50 -6.78 -1.70
N GLY A 41 4.19 -6.25 -0.70
CA GLY A 41 3.99 -6.62 0.70
C GLY A 41 2.57 -6.33 1.18
N ALA A 42 2.03 -5.15 0.87
CA ALA A 42 0.65 -4.78 1.21
C ALA A 42 -0.38 -5.68 0.52
N ILE A 43 -0.18 -6.00 -0.76
CA ILE A 43 -1.06 -6.91 -1.51
C ILE A 43 -1.01 -8.32 -0.91
N GLY A 44 0.18 -8.84 -0.62
CA GLY A 44 0.35 -10.17 -0.04
C GLY A 44 -0.27 -10.29 1.36
N GLU A 45 -0.19 -9.23 2.17
CA GLU A 45 -0.85 -9.16 3.47
C GLU A 45 -2.37 -9.17 3.33
N ALA A 46 -2.94 -8.34 2.44
CA ALA A 46 -4.36 -8.36 2.15
C ALA A 46 -4.85 -9.73 1.66
N ASP A 47 -4.09 -10.36 0.75
CA ASP A 47 -4.37 -11.70 0.25
C ASP A 47 -4.31 -12.75 1.36
N SER A 48 -3.42 -12.61 2.33
CA SER A 48 -3.30 -13.56 3.45
C SER A 48 -4.57 -13.66 4.29
N TYR A 49 -5.29 -12.54 4.48
CA TYR A 49 -6.56 -12.53 5.22
C TYR A 49 -7.70 -13.22 4.44
N LEU A 50 -7.64 -13.15 3.11
CA LEU A 50 -8.68 -13.69 2.22
C LEU A 50 -8.43 -15.15 1.80
N ALA A 51 -7.17 -15.56 1.74
CA ALA A 51 -6.72 -16.86 1.23
C ALA A 51 -7.30 -18.07 1.96
N GLY A 52 -7.72 -17.90 3.22
CA GLY A 52 -8.38 -18.96 3.99
C GLY A 52 -9.76 -19.36 3.46
N ARG A 53 -10.40 -18.52 2.63
CA ARG A 53 -11.76 -18.74 2.13
C ARG A 53 -11.92 -18.54 0.62
N TYR A 54 -11.09 -17.68 0.02
CA TYR A 54 -11.21 -17.29 -1.38
C TYR A 54 -9.91 -17.56 -2.14
N ALA A 55 -10.04 -17.79 -3.45
CA ALA A 55 -8.88 -17.75 -4.33
C ALA A 55 -8.33 -16.32 -4.36
N VAL A 56 -7.02 -16.19 -4.18
CA VAL A 56 -6.32 -14.92 -4.20
C VAL A 56 -5.27 -14.90 -5.33
N PRO A 57 -5.02 -13.74 -5.95
CA PRO A 57 -5.68 -12.46 -5.71
C PRO A 57 -7.14 -12.47 -6.20
N VAL A 58 -8.02 -11.70 -5.54
CA VAL A 58 -9.42 -11.54 -5.90
C VAL A 58 -9.52 -10.96 -7.32
N ASP A 59 -10.32 -11.60 -8.17
CA ASP A 59 -10.58 -11.11 -9.52
C ASP A 59 -11.55 -9.93 -9.50
N LEU A 60 -11.00 -8.72 -9.50
CA LEU A 60 -11.77 -7.48 -9.56
C LEU A 60 -12.54 -7.27 -10.88
N THR A 61 -12.26 -8.03 -11.94
CA THR A 61 -13.07 -7.97 -13.17
C THR A 61 -14.38 -8.73 -13.01
N ALA A 62 -14.36 -9.83 -12.26
CA ALA A 62 -15.54 -10.59 -11.88
C ALA A 62 -16.30 -9.93 -10.71
N HIS A 63 -15.60 -9.25 -9.81
CA HIS A 63 -16.14 -8.63 -8.60
C HIS A 63 -15.79 -7.14 -8.49
N PRO A 64 -16.31 -6.29 -9.40
CA PRO A 64 -16.00 -4.85 -9.42
C PRO A 64 -16.50 -4.11 -8.16
N GLU A 65 -17.54 -4.62 -7.49
CA GLU A 65 -18.06 -4.08 -6.23
C GLU A 65 -17.02 -4.09 -5.09
N LEU A 66 -16.03 -4.98 -5.16
CA LEU A 66 -14.95 -5.08 -4.16
C LEU A 66 -13.78 -4.13 -4.44
N ALA A 67 -13.71 -3.54 -5.64
CA ALA A 67 -12.54 -2.78 -6.06
C ALA A 67 -12.25 -1.58 -5.15
N ALA A 68 -13.29 -0.83 -4.75
CA ALA A 68 -13.12 0.36 -3.93
C ALA A 68 -12.60 0.03 -2.51
N VAL A 69 -13.19 -1.00 -1.88
CA VAL A 69 -12.81 -1.38 -0.51
C VAL A 69 -11.42 -2.01 -0.46
N LEU A 70 -11.09 -2.89 -1.42
CA LEU A 70 -9.76 -3.51 -1.50
C LEU A 70 -8.68 -2.47 -1.84
N ARG A 71 -8.97 -1.51 -2.71
CA ARG A 71 -8.05 -0.41 -3.00
C ARG A 71 -7.76 0.43 -1.76
N SER A 72 -8.79 0.84 -1.02
CA SER A 72 -8.62 1.63 0.21
C SER A 72 -7.79 0.87 1.26
N PHE A 73 -8.19 -0.37 1.51
CA PHE A 73 -7.54 -1.26 2.47
C PHE A 73 -6.05 -1.44 2.15
N VAL A 74 -5.72 -1.83 0.93
CA VAL A 74 -4.34 -2.12 0.52
C VAL A 74 -3.50 -0.83 0.45
N LEU A 75 -4.11 0.32 0.16
CA LEU A 75 -3.41 1.62 0.23
C LEU A 75 -3.01 1.99 1.66
N ASP A 76 -3.84 1.70 2.65
CA ASP A 76 -3.53 1.97 4.05
C ASP A 76 -2.36 1.10 4.53
N LEU A 77 -2.37 -0.19 4.17
CA LEU A 77 -1.24 -1.11 4.42
C LEU A 77 0.05 -0.64 3.72
N ALA A 78 -0.02 -0.24 2.45
CA ALA A 78 1.14 0.24 1.69
C ALA A 78 1.71 1.54 2.28
N ALA A 79 0.85 2.48 2.67
CA ALA A 79 1.26 3.73 3.29
C ALA A 79 1.95 3.48 4.64
N TYR A 80 1.40 2.60 5.47
CA TYR A 80 2.01 2.20 6.73
C TYR A 80 3.38 1.56 6.53
N ARG A 81 3.50 0.60 5.61
CA ARG A 81 4.77 -0.06 5.26
C ARG A 81 5.84 0.95 4.84
N LEU A 82 5.50 1.92 3.98
CA LEU A 82 6.44 2.98 3.56
C LEU A 82 6.88 3.86 4.73
N HIS A 83 5.95 4.27 5.59
CA HIS A 83 6.29 5.07 6.77
C HIS A 83 7.10 4.29 7.82
N GLN A 84 6.84 2.99 7.98
CA GLN A 84 7.56 2.14 8.94
C GLN A 84 9.06 2.03 8.61
N ARG A 85 9.43 2.16 7.33
CA ARG A 85 10.84 2.23 6.90
C ARG A 85 11.56 3.47 7.46
N ARG A 86 10.82 4.53 7.81
CA ARG A 86 11.35 5.78 8.36
C ARG A 86 10.57 6.26 9.60
N PRO A 87 10.87 5.69 10.78
CA PRO A 87 10.30 6.16 12.02
C PRO A 87 10.64 7.65 12.29
N PRO A 88 9.74 8.41 12.93
CA PRO A 88 8.45 7.96 13.48
C PRO A 88 7.35 7.87 12.42
N VAL A 89 6.49 6.85 12.55
CA VAL A 89 5.26 6.73 11.75
C VAL A 89 4.25 7.76 12.26
N PRO A 90 3.65 8.60 11.39
CA PRO A 90 2.64 9.55 11.82
C PRO A 90 1.45 8.86 12.50
N PRO A 91 0.90 9.39 13.60
CA PRO A 91 -0.19 8.73 14.35
C PRO A 91 -1.42 8.41 13.49
N ASP A 92 -1.75 9.28 12.52
CA ASP A 92 -2.86 9.03 11.58
C ASP A 92 -2.63 7.84 10.65
N VAL A 93 -1.37 7.55 10.29
CA VAL A 93 -1.02 6.40 9.45
C VAL A 93 -1.13 5.12 10.25
N VAL A 94 -0.68 5.13 11.53
CA VAL A 94 -0.86 4.02 12.46
C VAL A 94 -2.36 3.75 12.67
N ARG A 95 -3.14 4.78 13.00
CA ARG A 95 -4.58 4.65 13.23
C ARG A 95 -5.32 4.04 12.03
N ARG A 96 -5.03 4.48 10.81
CA ARG A 96 -5.67 3.93 9.59
C ARG A 96 -5.28 2.47 9.34
N HIS A 97 -4.02 2.11 9.60
CA HIS A 97 -3.59 0.72 9.56
C HIS A 97 -4.34 -0.14 10.58
N ASP A 98 -4.46 0.33 11.82
CA ASP A 98 -5.14 -0.41 12.88
C ASP A 98 -6.67 -0.50 12.66
N GLU A 99 -7.28 0.48 11.98
CA GLU A 99 -8.69 0.42 11.56
C GLU A 99 -8.91 -0.50 10.34
N ALA A 100 -7.85 -0.82 9.60
CA ALA A 100 -7.89 -1.64 8.40
C ALA A 100 -7.78 -3.15 8.68
N VAL A 101 -7.10 -3.53 9.78
CA VAL A 101 -6.81 -4.93 10.18
C VAL A 101 -7.75 -5.39 11.28
#